data_AF-A0A924NBS0-F1
#
_entry.id   AF-A0A924NBS0-F1
#
_cell.length_a   1.000
_cell.length_b   1.000
_cell.length_c   1.000
_cell.angle_alpha   90.00
_cell.angle_beta   90.00
_cell.angle_gamma   90.00
#
_symmetry.space_group_name_H-M   'P 1'
#
loop_
_entity.id
_entity.type
_entity.pdbx_description
1 polymer ?
#
loop_
_entity_poly.entity_id
_entity_poly.type
_entity_poly.pdbx_seq_one_letter_code
_entity_poly.pdbx_strand_id
1 'polypeptide(L)'
;MLDSTDDAAKLARVLAPLLYIQRDEMFPLSRAVAVVHPTRRVIAYHLLWRDDVHGAWIPFTVPTDEEVVWVGYSTSGAPTDLWTYWHGVILHTDWHDRGTPAVDVQWGKHGSLPRGIVESDLPRLRTLNAFYLYHFIGLPDILLGKLTRPGPWGFFHSYGRYRDFSRVVRLGDSLDVVVRTEDPRASLAAVFGTSFSDKTQWPPASGRAPITP
;
A
#
# COMPACT_ATOMS: atom_id res chain seq x y z
N MET A 1 -12.72 5.40 -17.66
CA MET A 1 -11.77 4.28 -17.61
C MET A 1 -10.99 4.27 -18.90
N LEU A 2 -9.69 3.95 -18.85
CA LEU A 2 -8.88 3.82 -20.07
C LEU A 2 -9.02 2.42 -20.65
N ASP A 3 -8.98 2.32 -21.98
CA ASP A 3 -8.90 1.03 -22.66
C ASP A 3 -7.54 0.37 -22.39
N SER A 4 -7.49 -0.96 -22.34
CA SER A 4 -6.24 -1.71 -22.10
C SER A 4 -5.15 -1.45 -23.16
N THR A 5 -5.54 -0.99 -24.35
CA THR A 5 -4.64 -0.62 -25.45
C THR A 5 -4.16 0.82 -25.38
N ASP A 6 -4.72 1.66 -24.50
CA ASP A 6 -4.26 3.03 -24.25
C ASP A 6 -2.83 3.02 -23.68
N ASP A 7 -1.99 3.92 -24.18
CA ASP A 7 -0.58 3.95 -23.78
C ASP A 7 -0.39 4.23 -22.29
N ALA A 8 -1.27 5.00 -21.66
CA ALA A 8 -1.21 5.20 -20.21
C ALA A 8 -1.70 3.99 -19.42
N ALA A 9 -2.65 3.22 -19.96
CA ALA A 9 -3.05 1.94 -19.35
C ALA A 9 -1.92 0.91 -19.41
N LYS A 10 -1.23 0.81 -20.55
CA LYS A 10 -0.02 -0.02 -20.69
C LYS A 10 1.09 0.44 -19.74
N LEU A 11 1.37 1.74 -19.70
CA LEU A 11 2.38 2.32 -18.81
C LEU A 11 2.06 2.02 -17.34
N ALA A 12 0.80 2.21 -16.92
CA ALA A 12 0.39 1.91 -15.55
C ALA A 12 0.57 0.44 -15.17
N ARG A 13 0.33 -0.50 -16.10
CA ARG A 13 0.57 -1.94 -15.85
C ARG A 13 2.06 -2.27 -15.80
N VAL A 14 2.87 -1.69 -16.69
CA VAL A 14 4.33 -1.92 -16.73
C VAL A 14 5.03 -1.34 -15.50
N LEU A 15 4.60 -0.17 -15.04
CA LEU A 15 5.18 0.51 -13.87
C LEU A 15 4.55 0.09 -12.55
N ALA A 16 3.55 -0.80 -12.56
CA ALA A 16 2.90 -1.26 -11.35
C ALA A 16 3.92 -1.96 -10.43
N PRO A 17 4.00 -1.56 -9.15
CA PRO A 17 4.92 -2.20 -8.22
C PRO A 17 4.69 -3.70 -8.05
N LEU A 18 5.77 -4.46 -7.86
CA LEU A 18 5.69 -5.78 -7.26
C LEU A 18 5.34 -5.64 -5.78
N LEU A 19 4.28 -6.33 -5.34
CA LEU A 19 3.92 -6.41 -3.93
C LEU A 19 4.56 -7.65 -3.32
N TYR A 20 5.53 -7.45 -2.44
CA TYR A 20 6.11 -8.49 -1.61
C TYR A 20 5.31 -8.55 -0.30
N ILE A 21 4.26 -9.34 -0.30
CA ILE A 21 3.34 -9.47 0.81
C ILE A 21 3.97 -10.35 1.90
N GLN A 22 3.77 -9.98 3.15
CA GLN A 22 4.17 -10.83 4.27
C GLN A 22 3.53 -12.22 4.12
N ARG A 23 4.33 -13.25 4.34
CA ARG A 23 4.00 -14.64 4.02
C ARG A 23 2.70 -15.17 4.62
N ASP A 24 2.40 -14.77 5.85
CA ASP A 24 1.25 -15.22 6.66
C ASP A 24 0.08 -14.23 6.64
N GLU A 25 0.09 -13.27 5.71
CA GLU A 25 -1.01 -12.32 5.53
C GLU A 25 -2.30 -13.06 5.14
N MET A 26 -3.36 -12.82 5.92
CA MET A 26 -4.67 -13.46 5.79
C MET A 26 -5.70 -12.61 5.05
N PHE A 27 -5.47 -11.30 4.95
CA PHE A 27 -6.33 -10.37 4.24
C PHE A 27 -5.80 -10.19 2.82
N PRO A 28 -6.46 -10.76 1.80
CA PRO A 28 -5.99 -10.61 0.43
C PRO A 28 -6.27 -9.19 -0.08
N LEU A 29 -5.46 -8.79 -1.07
CA LEU A 29 -5.78 -7.65 -1.92
C LEU A 29 -7.12 -7.94 -2.61
N SER A 30 -8.10 -7.08 -2.38
CA SER A 30 -9.48 -7.22 -2.87
C SER A 30 -9.68 -6.48 -4.19
N ARG A 31 -9.18 -5.24 -4.25
CA ARG A 31 -9.26 -4.36 -5.42
C ARG A 31 -7.99 -3.55 -5.57
N ALA A 32 -7.66 -3.16 -6.80
CA ALA A 32 -6.58 -2.25 -7.11
C ALA A 32 -6.93 -1.31 -8.26
N VAL A 33 -6.65 -0.02 -8.07
CA VAL A 33 -6.89 1.03 -9.06
C VAL A 33 -5.59 1.76 -9.34
N ALA A 34 -5.23 1.89 -10.63
CA ALA A 34 -4.17 2.78 -11.05
C ALA A 34 -4.75 4.11 -11.55
N VAL A 35 -4.20 5.22 -11.04
CA VAL A 35 -4.58 6.58 -11.38
C VAL A 35 -3.36 7.27 -11.98
N VAL A 36 -3.40 7.52 -13.27
CA VAL A 36 -2.37 8.27 -13.98
C VAL A 36 -2.68 9.76 -13.84
N HIS A 37 -1.77 10.52 -13.25
CA HIS A 37 -1.95 11.97 -13.14
C HIS A 37 -1.96 12.60 -14.55
N PRO A 38 -2.85 13.57 -14.85
CA PRO A 38 -2.98 14.12 -16.21
C PRO A 38 -1.76 14.95 -16.66
N THR A 39 -1.11 15.66 -15.73
CA THR A 39 0.03 16.56 -16.04
C THR A 39 1.35 16.18 -15.37
N ARG A 40 1.35 15.64 -14.14
CA ARG A 40 2.54 15.13 -13.45
C ARG A 40 2.89 13.73 -13.96
N ARG A 41 4.19 13.41 -14.06
CA ARG A 41 4.66 12.05 -14.39
C ARG A 41 4.66 11.15 -13.16
N VAL A 42 3.47 10.91 -12.61
CA VAL A 42 3.25 10.06 -11.45
C VAL A 42 2.02 9.20 -11.67
N ILE A 43 2.09 7.95 -11.25
CA ILE A 43 0.95 7.03 -11.21
C ILE A 43 0.70 6.67 -9.74
N ALA A 44 -0.52 6.89 -9.25
CA ALA A 44 -0.97 6.40 -7.95
C ALA A 44 -1.56 5.00 -8.12
N TYR A 45 -1.25 4.12 -7.18
CA TYR A 45 -1.79 2.76 -7.10
C TYR A 45 -2.51 2.64 -5.77
N HIS A 46 -3.84 2.71 -5.82
CA HIS A 46 -4.70 2.52 -4.66
C HIS A 46 -4.99 1.02 -4.50
N LEU A 47 -4.79 0.51 -3.29
CA LEU A 47 -4.89 -0.89 -2.93
C LEU A 47 -5.96 -1.03 -1.87
N LEU A 48 -6.97 -1.85 -2.12
CA LEU A 48 -8.00 -2.15 -1.11
C LEU A 48 -7.80 -3.56 -0.60
N TRP A 49 -7.44 -3.68 0.67
CA TRP A 49 -7.33 -4.94 1.39
C TRP A 49 -8.66 -5.28 2.06
N ARG A 50 -8.90 -6.58 2.25
CA ARG A 50 -10.18 -7.08 2.77
C ARG A 50 -10.47 -6.68 4.22
N ASP A 51 -9.48 -6.37 5.03
CA ASP A 51 -9.68 -5.92 6.41
C ASP A 51 -8.37 -5.34 6.97
N ASP A 52 -8.39 -4.87 8.23
CA ASP A 52 -7.20 -4.65 9.09
C ASP A 52 -7.33 -5.55 10.32
N VAL A 53 -6.19 -5.98 10.87
CA VAL A 53 -6.14 -6.84 12.06
C VAL A 53 -6.58 -6.12 13.35
N HIS A 54 -6.54 -4.78 13.38
CA HIS A 54 -6.89 -3.96 14.53
C HIS A 54 -8.24 -3.25 14.37
N GLY A 55 -8.94 -3.03 15.48
CA GLY A 55 -10.16 -2.24 15.55
C GLY A 55 -11.42 -2.89 14.96
N ALA A 56 -11.34 -4.12 14.47
CA ALA A 56 -12.47 -4.83 13.83
C ALA A 56 -13.72 -5.03 14.71
N TRP A 57 -13.59 -4.93 16.04
CA TRP A 57 -14.72 -5.01 16.98
C TRP A 57 -15.43 -3.66 17.21
N ILE A 58 -14.87 -2.57 16.70
CA ILE A 58 -15.46 -1.23 16.84
C ILE A 58 -16.60 -1.08 15.82
N PRO A 59 -17.86 -0.81 16.24
CA PRO A 59 -19.05 -0.97 15.39
C PRO A 59 -19.09 -0.15 14.10
N PHE A 60 -18.35 0.95 14.02
CA PHE A 60 -18.36 1.88 12.88
C PHE A 60 -17.11 1.74 11.99
N THR A 61 -16.22 0.79 12.29
CA THR A 61 -15.12 0.46 11.38
C THR A 61 -15.66 -0.32 10.19
N VAL A 62 -15.01 -0.17 9.05
CA VAL A 62 -15.36 -0.88 7.81
C VAL A 62 -14.38 -2.05 7.67
N PRO A 63 -14.79 -3.23 7.17
CA PRO A 63 -13.89 -4.33 6.88
C PRO A 63 -13.16 -4.07 5.57
N THR A 64 -12.35 -3.02 5.54
CA THR A 64 -11.47 -2.67 4.44
C THR A 64 -10.31 -1.85 4.97
N ASP A 65 -9.16 -2.00 4.33
CA ASP A 65 -8.00 -1.14 4.54
C ASP A 65 -7.52 -0.65 3.18
N GLU A 66 -7.55 0.67 2.99
CA GLU A 66 -7.03 1.29 1.76
C GLU A 66 -5.58 1.63 1.99
N GLU A 67 -4.69 1.23 1.08
CA GLU A 67 -3.31 1.70 1.01
C GLU A 67 -3.01 2.35 -0.32
N VAL A 68 -1.94 3.16 -0.37
CA VAL A 68 -1.56 3.85 -1.61
C VAL A 68 -0.04 3.89 -1.79
N VAL A 69 0.38 3.64 -3.03
CA VAL A 69 1.76 3.70 -3.50
C VAL A 69 1.81 4.59 -4.73
N TRP A 70 2.86 5.38 -4.90
CA TRP A 70 3.04 6.21 -6.08
C TRP A 70 4.36 5.93 -6.77
N VAL A 71 4.32 5.86 -8.09
CA VAL A 71 5.51 5.68 -8.93
C VAL A 71 5.70 6.91 -9.80
N GLY A 72 6.84 7.58 -9.63
CA GLY A 72 7.29 8.63 -10.53
C GLY A 72 8.00 8.01 -11.73
N TYR A 73 7.92 8.67 -12.89
CA TYR A 73 8.58 8.19 -14.10
C TYR A 73 9.13 9.31 -14.98
N SER A 74 10.13 8.96 -15.78
CA SER A 74 10.83 9.88 -16.68
C SER A 74 10.07 10.07 -18.01
N THR A 75 10.58 10.93 -18.88
CA THR A 75 10.07 11.07 -20.26
C THR A 75 10.20 9.79 -21.09
N SER A 76 11.14 8.90 -20.75
CA SER A 76 11.27 7.58 -21.42
C SER A 76 10.30 6.53 -20.86
N GLY A 77 9.53 6.86 -19.83
CA GLY A 77 8.66 5.92 -19.13
C GLY A 77 9.39 5.01 -18.15
N ALA A 78 10.67 5.27 -17.85
CA ALA A 78 11.40 4.54 -16.82
C ALA A 78 11.02 5.06 -15.41
N PRO A 79 10.93 4.18 -14.39
CA PRO A 79 10.63 4.61 -13.02
C PRO A 79 11.78 5.44 -12.44
N THR A 80 11.43 6.49 -11.71
CA THR A 80 12.39 7.45 -11.11
C THR A 80 12.22 7.54 -9.60
N ASP A 81 10.99 7.41 -9.11
CA ASP A 81 10.66 7.62 -7.72
C ASP A 81 9.64 6.60 -7.24
N LEU A 82 9.75 6.23 -5.97
CA LEU A 82 8.74 5.43 -5.29
C LEU A 82 8.37 6.12 -3.98
N TRP A 83 7.07 6.41 -3.84
CA TRP A 83 6.49 6.86 -2.58
C TRP A 83 5.53 5.81 -2.05
N THR A 84 5.47 5.64 -0.74
CA THR A 84 4.51 4.73 -0.11
C THR A 84 3.86 5.38 1.10
N TYR A 85 2.59 5.06 1.33
CA TYR A 85 1.96 5.35 2.60
C TYR A 85 2.40 4.32 3.65
N TRP A 86 2.94 4.81 4.76
CA TRP A 86 3.45 4.01 5.87
C TRP A 86 2.91 4.56 7.19
N HIS A 87 1.78 4.01 7.63
CA HIS A 87 1.15 4.33 8.92
C HIS A 87 1.07 5.84 9.22
N GLY A 88 0.60 6.63 8.25
CA GLY A 88 0.42 8.08 8.41
C GLY A 88 1.65 8.92 8.11
N VAL A 89 2.73 8.35 7.54
CA VAL A 89 3.79 9.12 6.87
C VAL A 89 3.91 8.67 5.42
N ILE A 90 4.38 9.56 4.56
CA ILE A 90 4.76 9.23 3.20
C ILE A 90 6.27 9.01 3.17
N LEU A 91 6.69 7.79 2.86
CA LEU A 91 8.09 7.49 2.60
C LEU A 91 8.40 7.81 1.14
N HIS A 92 9.65 8.16 0.86
CA HIS A 92 10.16 8.39 -0.48
C HIS A 92 11.50 7.70 -0.63
N THR A 93 11.73 7.13 -1.81
CA THR A 93 13.04 6.65 -2.21
C THR A 93 13.25 6.93 -3.69
N ASP A 94 14.49 7.24 -4.04
CA ASP A 94 14.95 7.28 -5.42
C ASP A 94 14.91 5.85 -6.01
N TRP A 95 14.25 5.68 -7.15
CA TRP A 95 14.09 4.41 -7.84
C TRP A 95 14.81 4.36 -9.20
N HIS A 96 15.65 5.35 -9.51
CA HIS A 96 16.46 5.32 -10.72
C HIS A 96 17.31 4.04 -10.80
N ASP A 97 17.29 3.40 -11.98
CA ASP A 97 18.09 2.21 -12.32
C ASP A 97 17.88 0.98 -11.40
N ARG A 98 16.81 0.96 -10.60
CA ARG A 98 16.46 -0.17 -9.71
C ARG A 98 15.56 -1.22 -10.37
N GLY A 99 15.17 -1.01 -11.63
CA GLY A 99 14.25 -1.88 -12.36
C GLY A 99 12.80 -1.70 -11.92
N THR A 100 12.03 -2.78 -11.89
CA THR A 100 10.60 -2.74 -11.54
C THR A 100 10.40 -2.19 -10.11
N PRO A 101 9.51 -1.21 -9.89
CA PRO A 101 9.13 -0.76 -8.55
C PRO A 101 8.70 -1.92 -7.66
N ALA A 102 9.07 -1.88 -6.39
CA ALA A 102 8.77 -2.97 -5.46
C ALA A 102 8.51 -2.43 -4.06
N VAL A 103 7.50 -3.01 -3.40
CA VAL A 103 7.13 -2.66 -2.03
C VAL A 103 6.94 -3.91 -1.18
N ASP A 104 7.34 -3.84 0.09
CA ASP A 104 7.00 -4.81 1.11
C ASP A 104 5.68 -4.41 1.78
N VAL A 105 4.73 -5.34 1.85
CA VAL A 105 3.41 -5.10 2.46
C VAL A 105 3.37 -5.77 3.83
N GLN A 106 3.22 -4.95 4.87
CA GLN A 106 3.18 -5.38 6.26
C GLN A 106 1.99 -6.30 6.56
N TRP A 107 2.22 -7.31 7.39
CA TRP A 107 1.16 -8.16 7.92
C TRP A 107 0.10 -7.38 8.69
N GLY A 108 -1.17 -7.69 8.42
CA GLY A 108 -2.36 -7.31 9.19
C GLY A 108 -2.80 -5.86 9.04
N LYS A 109 -1.88 -4.93 8.80
CA LYS A 109 -2.18 -3.49 8.66
C LYS A 109 -1.78 -2.90 7.30
N HIS A 110 -1.20 -3.73 6.43
CA HIS A 110 -0.85 -3.46 5.04
C HIS A 110 0.02 -2.23 4.74
N GLY A 111 0.63 -1.61 5.75
CA GLY A 111 1.59 -0.54 5.57
C GLY A 111 2.62 -0.92 4.50
N SER A 112 2.83 -0.02 3.54
CA SER A 112 3.68 -0.27 2.38
C SER A 112 5.07 0.34 2.60
N LEU A 113 6.11 -0.48 2.53
CA LEU A 113 7.51 -0.05 2.60
C LEU A 113 8.16 -0.13 1.23
N PRO A 114 8.95 0.86 0.79
CA PRO A 114 9.78 0.69 -0.38
C PRO A 114 10.75 -0.48 -0.17
N ARG A 115 10.84 -1.39 -1.13
CA ARG A 115 11.69 -2.58 -1.01
C ARG A 115 13.15 -2.16 -0.92
N GLY A 116 13.86 -2.77 0.04
CA GLY A 116 15.30 -2.51 0.24
C GLY A 116 15.62 -1.22 1.00
N ILE A 117 14.64 -0.59 1.66
CA ILE A 117 14.89 0.54 2.55
C ILE A 117 15.69 0.10 3.79
N VAL A 118 16.54 1.00 4.30
CA VAL A 118 17.23 0.79 5.57
C VAL A 118 16.28 1.16 6.70
N GLU A 119 15.93 0.21 7.57
CA GLU A 119 14.93 0.44 8.62
C GLU A 119 15.28 1.49 9.65
N SER A 120 16.57 1.80 9.83
CA SER A 120 16.99 2.90 10.69
C SER A 120 16.50 4.27 10.20
N ASP A 121 16.10 4.36 8.92
CA ASP A 121 15.58 5.58 8.31
C ASP A 121 14.07 5.75 8.57
N LEU A 122 13.42 4.72 9.14
CA LEU A 122 12.01 4.79 9.51
C LEU A 122 11.84 5.60 10.82
N PRO A 123 10.69 6.29 11.00
CA PRO A 123 10.39 6.93 12.26
C PRO A 123 10.46 5.93 13.42
N ARG A 124 11.03 6.37 14.56
CA ARG A 124 11.39 5.47 15.69
C ARG A 124 10.25 4.56 16.17
N LEU A 125 9.00 5.05 16.15
CA LEU A 125 7.80 4.32 16.56
C LEU A 125 7.06 3.64 15.40
N ARG A 126 7.61 3.69 14.18
CA ARG A 126 7.04 3.12 12.95
C ARG A 126 8.06 2.21 12.27
N THR A 127 8.86 1.49 13.05
CA THR A 127 9.77 0.46 12.54
C THR A 127 9.06 -0.90 12.51
N LEU A 128 9.56 -1.85 11.72
CA LEU A 128 9.02 -3.23 11.73
C LEU A 128 9.17 -3.88 13.12
N ASN A 129 10.24 -3.55 13.86
CA ASN A 129 10.41 -3.99 15.25
C ASN A 129 9.30 -3.45 16.17
N ALA A 130 8.99 -2.16 16.05
CA ALA A 130 7.95 -1.52 16.84
C ALA A 130 6.58 -2.14 16.53
N PHE A 131 6.25 -2.30 15.24
CA PHE A 131 4.99 -2.95 14.85
C PHE A 131 4.92 -4.40 15.29
N TYR A 132 6.00 -5.18 15.16
CA TYR A 132 6.03 -6.54 15.70
C TYR A 132 5.68 -6.57 17.19
N LEU A 133 6.27 -5.67 18.00
CA LEU A 133 5.91 -5.52 19.42
C LEU A 133 4.45 -5.09 19.61
N TYR A 134 3.94 -4.18 18.79
CA TYR A 134 2.56 -3.70 18.88
C TYR A 134 1.53 -4.80 18.64
N HIS A 135 1.82 -5.82 17.84
CA HIS A 135 0.92 -6.97 17.68
C HIS A 135 0.74 -7.75 18.99
N PHE A 136 1.77 -7.83 19.84
CA PHE A 136 1.65 -8.47 21.15
C PHE A 136 0.86 -7.62 22.13
N ILE A 137 1.12 -6.31 22.15
CA ILE A 137 0.38 -5.35 22.99
C ILE A 137 -1.09 -5.29 22.57
N GLY A 138 -1.34 -5.32 21.26
CA GLY A 138 -2.66 -5.27 20.63
C GLY A 138 -3.40 -6.60 20.61
N LEU A 139 -2.86 -7.70 21.18
CA LEU A 139 -3.55 -8.99 21.18
C LEU A 139 -5.00 -8.92 21.70
N PRO A 140 -5.34 -8.19 22.78
CA PRO A 140 -6.73 -8.06 23.21
C PRO A 140 -7.64 -7.50 22.11
N ASP A 141 -7.16 -6.51 21.35
CA ASP A 141 -7.90 -5.88 20.25
C ASP A 141 -8.11 -6.87 19.07
N ILE A 142 -7.06 -7.63 18.72
CA ILE A 142 -7.12 -8.67 17.67
C ILE A 142 -8.11 -9.78 18.06
N LEU A 143 -8.05 -10.24 19.31
CA LEU A 143 -8.93 -11.28 19.82
C LEU A 143 -10.39 -10.84 19.85
N LEU A 144 -10.66 -9.60 20.29
CA LEU A 144 -12.00 -9.02 20.22
C LEU A 144 -12.48 -8.88 18.77
N GLY A 145 -11.62 -8.41 17.87
CA GLY A 145 -11.91 -8.29 16.44
C GLY A 145 -12.30 -9.64 15.81
N LYS A 146 -11.68 -10.73 16.25
CA LYS A 146 -12.02 -12.07 15.77
C LYS A 146 -13.45 -12.52 16.14
N LEU A 147 -14.02 -11.98 17.22
CA LEU A 147 -15.40 -12.29 17.61
C LEU A 147 -16.42 -11.63 16.67
N THR A 148 -16.02 -10.58 15.95
CA THR A 148 -16.90 -9.83 15.04
C THR A 148 -16.61 -10.11 13.57
N ARG A 149 -15.34 -10.39 13.20
CA ARG A 149 -14.92 -10.61 11.81
C ARG A 149 -13.94 -11.77 11.67
N PRO A 150 -13.93 -12.49 10.54
CA PRO A 150 -12.89 -13.48 10.25
C PRO A 150 -11.50 -12.83 10.22
N GLY A 151 -10.56 -13.35 10.99
CA GLY A 151 -9.20 -12.83 11.06
C GLY A 151 -8.25 -13.76 11.83
N PRO A 152 -6.97 -13.39 11.94
CA PRO A 152 -6.00 -14.15 12.73
C PRO A 152 -6.34 -14.11 14.21
N TRP A 153 -5.75 -15.01 14.99
CA TRP A 153 -5.79 -14.93 16.46
C TRP A 153 -4.72 -14.00 17.04
N GLY A 154 -3.81 -13.52 16.19
CA GLY A 154 -2.57 -12.82 16.54
C GLY A 154 -1.43 -13.29 15.63
N PHE A 155 -0.29 -12.60 15.69
CA PHE A 155 0.92 -13.01 14.99
C PHE A 155 1.82 -13.84 15.91
N PHE A 156 1.58 -15.14 16.00
CA PHE A 156 2.31 -16.05 16.90
C PHE A 156 3.53 -16.69 16.24
N HIS A 157 4.35 -15.88 15.59
CA HIS A 157 5.60 -16.31 14.96
C HIS A 157 6.77 -15.41 15.36
N SER A 158 7.99 -15.84 15.04
CA SER A 158 9.20 -15.08 15.32
C SER A 158 9.27 -13.78 14.53
N TYR A 159 10.10 -12.84 14.98
CA TYR A 159 10.35 -11.61 14.23
C TYR A 159 10.93 -11.89 12.84
N GLY A 160 11.81 -12.89 12.71
CA GLY A 160 12.32 -13.32 11.40
C GLY A 160 11.19 -13.73 10.45
N ARG A 161 10.14 -14.38 10.97
CA ARG A 161 8.94 -14.73 10.20
C ARG A 161 8.07 -13.52 9.88
N TYR A 162 7.97 -12.55 10.80
CA TYR A 162 7.27 -11.29 10.57
C TYR A 162 7.86 -10.50 9.38
N ARG A 163 9.18 -10.60 9.19
CA ARG A 163 9.90 -9.98 8.08
C ARG A 163 9.92 -10.79 6.78
N ASP A 164 9.28 -11.95 6.76
CA ASP A 164 9.28 -12.83 5.59
C ASP A 164 8.28 -12.30 4.55
N PHE A 165 8.73 -11.38 3.69
CA PHE A 165 7.98 -10.82 2.57
C PHE A 165 8.13 -11.66 1.29
N SER A 166 7.95 -12.98 1.40
CA SER A 166 8.20 -13.89 0.27
C SER A 166 7.05 -14.03 -0.72
N ARG A 167 5.83 -13.56 -0.37
CA ARG A 167 4.65 -13.79 -1.22
C ARG A 167 4.51 -12.66 -2.24
N VAL A 168 4.89 -12.94 -3.48
CA VAL A 168 4.90 -11.92 -4.54
C VAL A 168 3.56 -11.86 -5.27
N VAL A 169 3.03 -10.65 -5.44
CA VAL A 169 1.90 -10.33 -6.31
C VAL A 169 2.33 -9.30 -7.34
N ARG A 170 2.05 -9.58 -8.61
CA ARG A 170 2.25 -8.64 -9.72
C ARG A 170 1.05 -7.70 -9.78
N LEU A 171 1.18 -6.49 -9.24
CA LEU A 171 0.06 -5.56 -9.16
C LEU A 171 -0.51 -5.22 -10.53
N GLY A 172 0.33 -5.13 -11.57
CA GLY A 172 -0.09 -4.82 -12.94
C GLY A 172 -1.13 -5.82 -13.49
N ASP A 173 -1.09 -7.07 -13.04
CA ASP A 173 -2.04 -8.12 -13.42
C ASP A 173 -3.33 -8.08 -12.58
N SER A 174 -3.29 -7.37 -11.44
CA SER A 174 -4.40 -7.27 -10.47
C SER A 174 -5.16 -5.93 -10.54
N LEU A 175 -4.81 -5.05 -11.47
CA LEU A 175 -5.51 -3.76 -11.64
C LEU A 175 -6.92 -3.99 -12.21
N ASP A 176 -7.94 -3.63 -11.42
CA ASP A 176 -9.34 -3.62 -11.84
C ASP A 176 -9.59 -2.55 -12.90
N VAL A 177 -8.99 -1.37 -12.72
CA VAL A 177 -9.13 -0.25 -13.63
C VAL A 177 -7.90 0.64 -13.65
N VAL A 178 -7.65 1.24 -14.82
CA VAL A 178 -6.76 2.38 -14.97
C VAL A 178 -7.58 3.61 -15.36
N VAL A 179 -7.35 4.73 -14.68
CA VAL A 179 -7.98 6.02 -14.98
C VAL A 179 -6.94 7.12 -15.13
N ARG A 180 -7.26 8.15 -15.91
CA ARG A 180 -6.47 9.39 -15.97
C ARG A 180 -7.31 10.52 -15.41
N THR A 181 -6.91 11.04 -14.26
CA THR A 181 -7.64 12.12 -13.56
C THR A 181 -6.74 12.74 -12.49
N GLU A 182 -7.01 14.00 -12.14
CA GLU A 182 -6.39 14.65 -10.98
C GLU A 182 -7.14 14.34 -9.68
N ASP A 183 -8.45 14.11 -9.75
CA ASP A 183 -9.27 13.66 -8.62
C ASP A 183 -9.81 12.25 -8.89
N PRO A 184 -9.28 11.21 -8.22
CA PRO A 184 -9.71 9.83 -8.43
C PRO A 184 -10.89 9.41 -7.58
N ARG A 185 -11.41 10.24 -6.65
CA ARG A 185 -12.41 9.81 -5.67
C ARG A 185 -13.64 9.15 -6.28
N ALA A 186 -14.19 9.73 -7.34
CA ALA A 186 -15.35 9.16 -8.03
C ALA A 186 -15.03 7.78 -8.64
N SER A 187 -13.81 7.59 -9.15
CA SER A 187 -13.36 6.31 -9.72
C SER A 187 -13.10 5.28 -8.61
N LEU A 188 -12.48 5.70 -7.50
CA LEU A 188 -12.25 4.85 -6.33
C LEU A 188 -13.58 4.40 -5.73
N ALA A 189 -14.52 5.31 -5.50
CA ALA A 189 -15.84 4.97 -4.98
C ALA A 189 -16.62 3.99 -5.88
N ALA A 190 -16.44 4.08 -7.20
CA ALA A 190 -17.07 3.15 -8.14
C ALA A 190 -16.49 1.71 -8.06
N VAL A 191 -15.22 1.55 -7.66
CA VAL A 191 -14.55 0.24 -7.60
C VAL A 191 -14.50 -0.33 -6.18
N PHE A 192 -14.15 0.52 -5.20
CA PHE A 192 -14.01 0.16 -3.78
C PHE A 192 -15.35 0.21 -3.04
N GLY A 193 -16.36 0.90 -3.60
CA GLY A 193 -17.60 1.21 -2.90
C GLY A 193 -17.48 2.49 -2.05
N THR A 194 -18.50 2.77 -1.26
CA THR A 194 -18.62 4.03 -0.50
C THR A 194 -17.83 4.07 0.82
N SER A 195 -17.09 3.01 1.15
CA SER A 195 -16.50 2.82 2.47
C SER A 195 -15.04 2.39 2.36
N PHE A 196 -14.17 3.38 2.29
CA PHE A 196 -12.71 3.26 2.29
C PHE A 196 -12.12 4.53 2.94
N SER A 197 -10.83 4.51 3.30
CA SER A 197 -10.23 5.58 4.12
C SER A 197 -10.05 6.93 3.40
N ASP A 198 -10.19 6.99 2.08
CA ASP A 198 -9.92 8.15 1.22
C ASP A 198 -8.55 8.78 1.55
N LYS A 199 -7.50 7.97 1.44
CA LYS A 199 -6.11 8.41 1.73
C LYS A 199 -5.68 9.53 0.78
N THR A 200 -4.56 10.18 1.13
CA THR A 200 -3.94 11.21 0.29
C THR A 200 -3.83 10.72 -1.16
N GLN A 201 -4.22 11.56 -2.12
CA GLN A 201 -4.33 11.14 -3.52
C GLN A 201 -2.99 11.22 -4.28
N TRP A 202 -2.15 12.20 -3.92
CA TRP A 202 -0.88 12.45 -4.60
C TRP A 202 0.26 12.65 -3.60
N PRO A 203 1.49 12.23 -3.94
CA PRO A 203 2.63 12.49 -3.09
C PRO A 203 2.96 13.99 -3.13
N PRO A 204 3.67 14.50 -2.10
CA PRO A 204 4.13 15.89 -2.08
C PRO A 204 4.85 16.28 -3.38
N ALA A 205 4.73 17.54 -3.80
CA ALA A 205 5.33 18.01 -5.06
C ALA A 205 6.87 18.01 -5.03
N SER A 206 7.46 18.01 -3.84
CA SER A 206 8.90 17.82 -3.60
C SER A 206 9.15 16.42 -3.03
N GLY A 207 10.16 15.71 -3.54
CA GLY A 207 10.64 14.41 -3.04
C GLY A 207 11.26 14.45 -1.63
N ARG A 208 10.71 15.24 -0.72
CA ARG A 208 11.01 15.22 0.70
C ARG A 208 9.70 15.38 1.44
N ALA A 209 9.23 14.31 2.09
CA ALA A 209 8.45 14.53 3.28
C ALA A 209 9.32 15.32 4.27
N PRO A 210 8.83 16.40 4.91
CA PRO A 210 9.48 16.87 6.12
C PRO A 210 9.41 15.71 7.11
N ILE A 211 10.57 15.19 7.51
CA ILE A 211 10.67 14.40 8.72
C ILE A 211 10.50 15.41 9.85
N THR A 212 9.25 15.76 10.16
CA THR A 212 8.95 16.62 11.30
C THR A 212 9.10 15.76 12.56
N PRO A 213 9.91 16.16 13.55
CA PRO A 213 10.10 15.43 14.80
C PRO A 213 8.82 15.31 15.62
#